data_AF-A0A3B9Q253-F1
#
_entry.id   AF-A0A3B9Q253-F1
#
_cell.length_a   1.000
_cell.length_b   1.000
_cell.length_c   1.000
_cell.angle_alpha   90.00
_cell.angle_beta   90.00
_cell.angle_gamma   90.00
#
_symmetry.space_group_name_H-M   'P 1'
#
loop_
_entity.id
_entity.type
_entity.pdbx_description
1 polymer ?
#
loop_
_entity_poly.entity_id
_entity_poly.type
_entity_poly.pdbx_seq_one_letter_code
_entity_poly.pdbx_strand_id
1 'polypeptide(L)'
;MPFPKIPEFVHSYAQKNACELTPRTVMDIANVRGVYYSDCRENADVLFYSIEDGGHTWPGGSPLPERITGKTSQEIDATRLMWGFFQGFSIDG
;
A
#
# COMPACT_ATOMS: atom_id res chain seq x y z
N MET A 1 -6.54 13.29 -20.23
CA MET A 1 -5.27 13.07 -19.48
C MET A 1 -5.32 11.64 -18.98
N PRO A 2 -4.34 10.76 -19.28
CA PRO A 2 -4.35 9.38 -18.80
C PRO A 2 -4.05 9.32 -17.30
N PHE A 3 -4.66 8.37 -16.58
CA PHE A 3 -4.29 8.08 -15.20
C PHE A 3 -2.97 7.30 -15.18
N PRO A 4 -2.00 7.65 -14.31
CA PRO A 4 -0.75 6.90 -14.18
C PRO A 4 -1.01 5.49 -13.63
N LYS A 5 -0.05 4.59 -13.82
CA LYS A 5 -0.09 3.30 -13.11
C LYS A 5 0.05 3.56 -11.61
N ILE A 6 -0.59 2.74 -10.79
CA ILE A 6 -0.57 2.95 -9.32
C ILE A 6 0.86 3.05 -8.75
N PRO A 7 1.85 2.23 -9.16
CA PRO A 7 3.23 2.40 -8.70
C PRO A 7 3.86 3.76 -9.05
N GLU A 8 3.56 4.30 -10.24
CA GLU A 8 4.04 5.63 -10.67
C GLU A 8 3.38 6.73 -9.85
N PHE A 9 2.07 6.61 -9.58
CA PHE A 9 1.35 7.51 -8.68
C PHE A 9 1.97 7.53 -7.28
N VAL A 10 2.17 6.35 -6.67
CA VAL A 10 2.78 6.21 -5.34
C VAL A 10 4.17 6.83 -5.30
N HIS A 11 4.99 6.60 -6.33
CA HIS A 11 6.31 7.23 -6.43
C HIS A 11 6.20 8.76 -6.46
N SER A 12 5.30 9.32 -7.27
CA SER A 12 5.07 10.78 -7.31
C SER A 12 4.53 11.34 -5.99
N TYR A 13 3.76 10.54 -5.24
CA TYR A 13 3.25 10.91 -3.93
C TYR A 13 4.39 10.95 -2.89
N ALA A 14 5.29 9.97 -2.91
CA ALA A 14 6.51 9.99 -2.09
C ALA A 14 7.44 11.17 -2.45
N GLN A 15 7.59 11.49 -3.74
CA GLN A 15 8.30 12.69 -4.18
C GLN A 15 7.69 13.97 -3.61
N LYS A 16 6.35 14.09 -3.65
CA LYS A 16 5.64 15.24 -3.07
C LYS A 16 5.88 15.38 -1.56
N ASN A 17 5.96 14.25 -0.86
CA ASN A 17 6.28 14.19 0.57
C ASN A 17 7.78 14.36 0.88
N ALA A 18 8.62 14.55 -0.14
CA ALA A 18 10.08 14.70 -0.03
C ALA A 18 10.74 13.54 0.73
N CYS A 19 10.33 12.31 0.42
CA CYS A 19 10.92 11.08 0.94
C CYS A 19 12.26 10.73 0.28
N GLU A 20 13.00 9.79 0.86
CA GLU A 20 14.00 9.01 0.13
C GLU A 20 13.31 8.22 -0.99
N LEU A 21 13.74 8.43 -2.25
CA LEU A 21 13.04 7.91 -3.43
C LEU A 21 13.39 6.48 -3.79
N THR A 22 14.36 5.88 -3.09
CA THR A 22 14.69 4.46 -3.18
C THR A 22 13.97 3.71 -2.06
N PRO A 23 12.78 3.14 -2.29
CA PRO A 23 12.04 2.49 -1.22
C PRO A 23 12.67 1.17 -0.81
N ARG A 24 12.58 0.82 0.47
CA ARG A 24 12.94 -0.53 0.94
C ARG A 24 11.80 -1.50 0.72
N THR A 25 12.11 -2.74 0.33
CA THR A 25 11.11 -3.82 0.29
C THR A 25 10.84 -4.29 1.72
N VAL A 26 9.56 -4.32 2.12
CA VAL A 26 9.13 -4.75 3.45
C VAL A 26 8.39 -6.08 3.45
N MET A 27 7.92 -6.49 2.26
CA MET A 27 7.22 -7.74 2.04
C MET A 27 7.44 -8.16 0.59
N ASP A 28 7.79 -9.43 0.40
CA ASP A 28 7.91 -10.05 -0.92
C ASP A 28 7.61 -11.55 -0.72
N ILE A 29 6.32 -11.87 -0.57
CA ILE A 29 5.84 -13.21 -0.24
C ILE A 29 4.65 -13.56 -1.13
N ALA A 30 4.65 -14.76 -1.70
CA ALA A 30 3.58 -15.23 -2.59
C ALA A 30 3.26 -14.18 -3.67
N ASN A 31 2.03 -13.65 -3.69
CA ASN A 31 1.58 -12.65 -4.66
C ASN A 31 1.63 -11.22 -4.11
N VAL A 32 2.18 -10.99 -2.91
CA VAL A 32 2.17 -9.70 -2.23
C VAL A 32 3.56 -9.08 -2.21
N ARG A 33 3.62 -7.84 -2.73
CA ARG A 33 4.80 -6.98 -2.64
C ARG A 33 4.48 -5.75 -1.82
N GLY A 34 5.35 -5.41 -0.87
CA GLY A 34 5.27 -4.22 -0.02
C GLY A 34 6.55 -3.40 -0.13
N VAL A 35 6.42 -2.08 -0.34
CA VAL A 35 7.55 -1.14 -0.40
C VAL A 35 7.28 0.07 0.49
N TYR A 36 8.33 0.58 1.13
CA TYR A 36 8.26 1.69 2.07
C TYR A 36 9.22 2.80 1.70
N TYR A 37 8.68 4.01 1.52
CA TYR A 37 9.41 5.26 1.37
C TYR A 37 9.48 5.91 2.74
N SER A 38 10.69 6.09 3.26
CA SER A 38 11.00 6.67 4.57
C SER A 38 11.61 8.07 4.46
N ASP A 39 11.90 8.65 5.62
CA ASP A 39 12.63 9.92 5.75
C ASP A 39 11.92 11.07 5.02
N CYS A 40 10.59 11.03 5.03
CA CYS A 40 9.75 12.04 4.41
C CYS A 40 9.63 13.28 5.30
N ARG A 41 9.38 14.43 4.69
CA ARG A 41 9.12 15.68 5.43
C ARG A 41 7.85 15.52 6.28
N GLU A 42 7.88 16.06 7.50
CA GLU A 42 6.73 16.08 8.43
C GLU A 42 6.19 14.68 8.77
N ASN A 43 7.07 13.67 8.82
CA ASN A 43 6.70 12.28 9.09
C ASN A 43 5.62 11.74 8.13
N ALA A 44 5.60 12.23 6.89
CA ALA A 44 4.62 11.85 5.87
C ALA A 44 5.07 10.63 5.06
N ASP A 45 5.45 9.55 5.75
CA ASP A 45 5.96 8.33 5.12
C ASP A 45 4.92 7.62 4.24
N VAL A 46 5.40 6.86 3.26
CA VAL A 46 4.52 6.18 2.29
C VAL A 46 4.81 4.68 2.29
N LEU A 47 3.82 3.90 2.73
CA LEU A 47 3.84 2.43 2.68
C LEU A 47 2.85 1.94 1.62
N PHE A 48 3.32 1.18 0.64
CA PHE A 48 2.51 0.69 -0.48
C PHE A 48 2.59 -0.83 -0.60
N TYR A 49 1.43 -1.47 -0.73
CA TYR A 49 1.29 -2.89 -1.00
C TYR A 49 0.54 -3.13 -2.31
N SER A 50 0.98 -4.13 -3.07
CA SER A 50 0.32 -4.62 -4.29
C SER A 50 0.15 -6.14 -4.23
N ILE A 51 -0.96 -6.64 -4.81
CA ILE A 51 -1.27 -8.06 -4.93
C ILE A 51 -1.47 -8.38 -6.41
N GLU A 52 -0.65 -9.25 -6.98
CA GLU A 52 -0.64 -9.51 -8.44
C GLU A 52 -1.88 -10.27 -8.94
N ASP A 53 -2.39 -11.22 -8.14
CA ASP A 53 -3.56 -12.04 -8.47
C ASP A 53 -4.85 -11.62 -7.74
N GLY A 54 -4.82 -10.42 -7.14
CA GLY A 54 -5.94 -9.88 -6.37
C GLY A 54 -7.05 -9.30 -7.23
N GLY A 55 -8.30 -9.50 -6.80
CA GLY A 55 -9.46 -8.81 -7.34
C GLY A 55 -9.67 -7.40 -6.78
N HIS A 56 -10.68 -6.71 -7.29
CA HIS A 56 -11.21 -5.43 -6.79
C HIS A 56 -12.00 -5.62 -5.48
N THR A 57 -11.34 -6.12 -4.45
CA THR A 57 -11.91 -6.38 -3.12
C THR A 57 -10.94 -5.95 -2.01
N TRP A 58 -11.38 -6.00 -0.75
CA TRP A 58 -10.54 -5.63 0.39
C TRP A 58 -9.74 -6.84 0.90
N PRO A 59 -8.39 -6.84 0.85
CA PRO A 59 -7.58 -7.97 1.31
C PRO A 59 -7.78 -8.27 2.80
N GLY A 60 -8.01 -9.54 3.13
CA GLY A 60 -8.34 -10.00 4.48
C GLY A 60 -9.78 -9.70 4.92
N GLY A 61 -10.58 -9.08 4.05
CA GLY A 61 -12.01 -8.84 4.27
C GLY A 61 -12.89 -10.02 3.89
N SER A 62 -14.19 -9.88 4.13
CA SER A 62 -15.19 -10.85 3.68
C SER A 62 -15.20 -10.94 2.14
N PRO A 63 -15.26 -12.14 1.55
CA PRO A 63 -15.30 -12.31 0.10
C PRO A 63 -16.52 -11.64 -0.53
N LEU A 64 -16.33 -11.05 -1.70
CA LEU A 64 -17.40 -10.60 -2.58
C LEU A 64 -17.62 -11.60 -3.73
N PRO A 65 -18.72 -11.50 -4.51
CA PRO A 65 -18.93 -12.38 -5.65
C PRO A 65 -17.75 -12.31 -6.64
N GLU A 66 -17.00 -13.40 -6.73
CA GLU A 66 -15.73 -13.48 -7.47
C GLU A 66 -15.91 -13.19 -8.97
N ARG A 67 -17.04 -13.60 -9.55
CA ARG A 67 -17.36 -13.32 -10.97
C ARG A 67 -17.35 -11.82 -11.30
N ILE A 68 -17.63 -10.96 -10.33
CA ILE A 68 -17.75 -9.50 -10.53
C ILE A 68 -16.46 -8.81 -10.09
N THR A 69 -15.91 -9.23 -8.96
CA THR A 69 -14.86 -8.50 -8.26
C THR A 69 -13.50 -9.19 -8.30
N GLY A 70 -13.41 -10.42 -8.81
CA GLY A 70 -12.21 -11.24 -8.72
C GLY A 70 -11.97 -11.80 -7.31
N LYS A 71 -10.82 -12.46 -7.13
CA LYS A 71 -10.42 -13.12 -5.89
C LYS A 71 -10.25 -12.11 -4.74
N THR A 72 -10.86 -12.39 -3.60
CA THR A 72 -10.50 -11.71 -2.34
C THR A 72 -9.30 -12.40 -1.71
N SER A 73 -8.11 -11.81 -1.85
CA SER A 73 -6.90 -12.35 -1.23
C SER A 73 -6.99 -12.29 0.29
N GLN A 74 -6.59 -13.39 0.93
CA GLN A 74 -6.46 -13.51 2.39
C GLN A 74 -4.98 -13.57 2.82
N GLU A 75 -4.05 -13.30 1.90
CA GLU A 75 -2.60 -13.34 2.16
C GLU A 75 -2.14 -12.21 3.10
N ILE A 76 -2.89 -11.10 3.13
CA ILE A 76 -2.70 -10.00 4.08
C ILE A 76 -4.05 -9.51 4.61
N ASP A 77 -4.00 -8.89 5.79
CA ASP A 77 -5.10 -8.08 6.32
C ASP A 77 -4.76 -6.60 6.10
N ALA A 78 -5.39 -5.98 5.11
CA ALA A 78 -5.11 -4.59 4.75
C ALA A 78 -5.45 -3.62 5.90
N THR A 79 -6.50 -3.91 6.67
CA THR A 79 -6.89 -3.08 7.82
C THR A 79 -5.84 -3.10 8.91
N ARG A 80 -5.32 -4.29 9.27
CA ARG A 80 -4.25 -4.40 10.27
C ARG A 80 -2.96 -3.76 9.80
N LEU A 81 -2.59 -3.91 8.52
CA LEU A 81 -1.39 -3.27 7.97
C LEU A 81 -1.50 -1.75 8.02
N MET A 82 -2.62 -1.18 7.56
CA MET A 82 -2.86 0.27 7.63
C MET A 82 -2.86 0.77 9.07
N TRP A 83 -3.52 0.03 9.98
CA TRP A 83 -3.55 0.41 11.39
C TRP A 83 -2.16 0.37 12.04
N GLY A 84 -1.37 -0.67 11.76
CA GLY A 84 0.02 -0.78 12.21
C GLY A 84 0.91 0.36 11.70
N PHE A 85 0.70 0.80 10.46
CA PHE A 85 1.35 2.00 9.92
C PHE A 85 0.96 3.24 10.74
N PHE A 86 -0.34 3.55 10.88
CA PHE A 86 -0.79 4.76 11.55
C PHE A 86 -0.42 4.83 13.03
N GLN A 87 -0.30 3.70 13.74
CA GLN A 87 0.17 3.70 15.13
C GLN A 87 1.61 4.20 15.30
N GLY A 88 2.43 4.14 14.24
CA GLY A 88 3.79 4.67 14.24
C GLY A 88 3.87 6.19 14.11
N PHE A 89 2.75 6.86 13.85
CA PHE A 89 2.69 8.30 13.60
C PHE A 89 1.65 8.98 14.50
N SER A 90 1.98 10.17 14.99
CA SER A 90 1.04 11.03 15.70
C SER A 90 0.90 12.35 14.95
N ILE A 91 -0.29 12.94 15.03
CA ILE A 91 -0.46 14.35 14.69
C ILE A 91 -0.04 15.11 15.94
N ASP A 92 1.05 15.86 15.85
CA ASP A 92 1.42 16.80 16.90
C ASP A 92 0.31 17.87 16.99
N GLY A 93 -0.19 18.10 18.20
CA GLY A 93 -1.29 19.03 18.49
C GLY A 93 -0.88 20.48 18.48
#